data_AF-A0A2W5XPX2-F1
#
_entry.id   AF-A0A2W5XPX2-F1
#
_cell.length_a   1.000
_cell.length_b   1.000
_cell.length_c   1.000
_cell.angle_alpha   90.00
_cell.angle_beta   90.00
_cell.angle_gamma   90.00
#
_symmetry.space_group_name_H-M   'P 1'
#
loop_
_entity.id
_entity.type
_entity.pdbx_description
1 polymer ?
#
loop_
_entity_poly.entity_id
_entity_poly.type
_entity_poly.pdbx_seq_one_letter_code
_entity_poly.pdbx_strand_id
1 'polypeptide(L)'
;MPADAEAHVRRIHPILLAAPLGALGVDAVYLWAMARQGDGLVPRVLFVAGWIAAFAGCALVAAFTRHALRRSVLFAVAASAFGVLGVVGLFSIGVPMMVVTLIAAIQALLAAEEAGVGPLAVVGWALLLLLAAAGALTLGFLLTPQ
;
A
#
# COMPACT_ATOMS: atom_id res chain seq x y z
N MET A 1 27.79 -12.45 16.21
CA MET A 1 26.76 -11.41 15.99
C MET A 1 26.28 -10.94 17.36
N PRO A 2 26.25 -9.63 17.65
CA PRO A 2 25.81 -9.16 18.95
C PRO A 2 24.31 -9.43 19.10
N ALA A 3 23.91 -9.91 20.28
CA ALA A 3 22.53 -10.29 20.62
C ALA A 3 21.50 -9.15 20.40
N ASP A 4 21.98 -7.91 20.31
CA ASP A 4 21.17 -6.71 20.06
C ASP A 4 20.61 -6.64 18.64
N ALA A 5 21.30 -7.22 17.64
CA ALA A 5 20.83 -7.25 16.26
C ALA A 5 19.62 -8.18 16.09
N GLU A 6 19.60 -9.32 16.79
CA GLU A 6 18.44 -10.24 16.78
C GLU A 6 17.22 -9.65 17.48
N ALA A 7 17.42 -8.90 18.57
CA ALA A 7 16.35 -8.22 19.29
C ALA A 7 15.71 -7.09 18.47
N HIS A 8 16.50 -6.40 17.64
CA HIS A 8 16.00 -5.35 16.74
C HIS A 8 15.19 -5.94 15.57
N VAL A 9 15.68 -7.02 14.96
CA VAL A 9 15.01 -7.72 13.85
C VAL A 9 13.65 -8.30 14.29
N ARG A 10 13.52 -8.83 15.52
CA ARG A 10 12.23 -9.35 16.03
C ARG A 10 11.16 -8.27 16.26
N ARG A 11 11.55 -7.03 16.59
CA ARG A 11 10.58 -5.93 16.81
C ARG A 11 10.06 -5.31 15.51
N ILE A 12 10.82 -5.40 14.42
CA ILE A 12 10.45 -4.81 13.12
C ILE A 12 9.36 -5.64 12.43
N HIS A 13 9.38 -6.97 12.58
CA HIS A 13 8.41 -7.88 11.95
C HIS A 13 6.92 -7.50 12.10
N PRO A 14 6.40 -7.18 13.31
CA PRO A 14 4.99 -6.79 13.45
C PRO A 14 4.66 -5.46 12.77
N ILE A 15 5.61 -4.51 12.74
CA ILE A 15 5.41 -3.21 12.07
C ILE A 15 5.27 -3.39 10.56
N LEU A 16 6.03 -4.31 9.95
CA LEU A 16 5.97 -4.57 8.50
C LEU A 16 4.58 -5.06 8.03
N LEU A 17 3.77 -5.61 8.93
CA LEU A 17 2.39 -6.03 8.63
C LEU A 17 1.37 -4.89 8.76
N ALA A 18 1.76 -3.73 9.29
CA ALA A 18 0.83 -2.63 9.53
C ALA A 18 0.20 -2.07 8.25
N ALA A 19 1.00 -1.89 7.18
CA ALA A 19 0.48 -1.43 5.89
C ALA A 19 -0.51 -2.41 5.23
N PRO A 20 -0.17 -3.71 5.03
CA PRO A 20 -1.10 -4.64 4.40
C PRO A 20 -2.36 -4.89 5.25
N LEU A 21 -2.23 -5.03 6.58
CA LEU A 21 -3.39 -5.21 7.46
C LEU A 21 -4.25 -3.95 7.54
N GLY A 22 -3.64 -2.78 7.56
CA GLY A 22 -4.34 -1.50 7.53
C GLY A 22 -5.15 -1.33 6.25
N ALA A 23 -4.55 -1.62 5.08
CA ALA A 23 -5.22 -1.56 3.78
C ALA A 23 -6.46 -2.47 3.75
N LEU A 24 -6.28 -3.75 4.11
CA LEU A 24 -7.37 -4.73 4.11
C LEU A 24 -8.46 -4.41 5.14
N GLY A 25 -8.07 -3.90 6.31
CA GLY A 25 -9.01 -3.47 7.33
C GLY A 25 -9.87 -2.30 6.87
N VAL A 26 -9.26 -1.28 6.24
CA VAL A 26 -9.98 -0.13 5.67
C VAL A 26 -10.95 -0.58 4.57
N ASP A 27 -10.49 -1.43 3.66
CA ASP A 27 -11.32 -1.95 2.57
C ASP A 27 -12.50 -2.80 3.09
N ALA A 28 -12.25 -3.71 4.04
CA ALA A 28 -13.29 -4.53 4.65
C ALA A 28 -14.35 -3.68 5.38
N VAL A 29 -13.95 -2.65 6.12
CA VAL A 29 -14.87 -1.74 6.80
C VAL A 29 -15.71 -0.97 5.78
N TYR A 30 -15.10 -0.51 4.69
CA TYR A 30 -15.80 0.22 3.64
C TYR A 30 -16.83 -0.65 2.91
N LEU A 31 -16.45 -1.87 2.50
CA LEU A 31 -17.36 -2.83 1.88
C LEU A 31 -18.50 -3.22 2.81
N TRP A 32 -18.21 -3.42 4.09
CA TRP A 32 -19.23 -3.71 5.10
C TRP A 32 -20.22 -2.55 5.26
N ALA A 33 -19.74 -1.31 5.26
CA ALA A 33 -20.60 -0.13 5.35
C ALA A 33 -21.52 0.00 4.14
N MET A 34 -21.02 -0.20 2.91
CA MET A 34 -21.85 -0.18 1.70
C MET A 34 -22.89 -1.30 1.70
N ALA A 35 -22.49 -2.52 2.08
CA ALA A 35 -23.42 -3.64 2.19
C ALA A 35 -24.57 -3.36 3.17
N ARG A 36 -24.35 -2.55 4.21
CA ARG A 36 -25.37 -2.13 5.17
C ARG A 36 -26.27 -1.00 4.69
N GLN A 37 -25.78 -0.18 3.76
CA GLN A 37 -26.55 0.93 3.16
C GLN A 37 -27.49 0.44 2.05
N GLY A 38 -27.39 -0.83 1.64
CA GLY A 38 -28.20 -1.39 0.57
C GLY A 38 -27.69 -1.02 -0.83
N ASP A 39 -26.58 -0.28 -0.89
CA ASP A 39 -25.84 -0.06 -2.12
C ASP A 39 -25.20 -1.41 -2.52
N GLY A 40 -25.68 -1.98 -3.62
CA GLY A 40 -25.13 -3.24 -4.14
C GLY A 40 -23.62 -3.13 -4.38
N LEU A 41 -22.92 -4.27 -4.39
CA LEU A 41 -21.51 -4.31 -4.76
C LEU A 41 -21.36 -4.10 -6.28
N VAL A 42 -21.43 -2.85 -6.70
CA VAL A 42 -21.28 -2.41 -8.08
C VAL A 42 -19.89 -2.83 -8.61
N PRO A 43 -19.73 -3.19 -9.89
CA PRO A 43 -18.44 -3.57 -10.47
C PRO A 43 -17.29 -2.63 -10.14
N ARG A 44 -17.55 -1.31 -10.11
CA ARG A 44 -16.56 -0.28 -9.75
C ARG A 44 -16.05 -0.39 -8.31
N VAL A 45 -16.92 -0.73 -7.36
CA VAL A 45 -16.55 -0.97 -5.97
C VAL A 45 -15.66 -2.21 -5.87
N LEU A 46 -16.04 -3.29 -6.54
CA LEU A 46 -15.26 -4.54 -6.58
C LEU A 46 -13.90 -4.34 -7.25
N PHE A 47 -13.83 -3.51 -8.28
CA PHE A 47 -12.57 -3.12 -8.91
C PHE A 47 -11.64 -2.41 -7.93
N VAL A 48 -12.14 -1.40 -7.19
CA VAL A 48 -11.34 -0.68 -6.19
C VAL A 48 -10.91 -1.62 -5.05
N ALA A 49 -11.80 -2.49 -4.56
CA ALA A 49 -11.46 -3.48 -3.54
C ALA A 49 -10.39 -4.46 -4.04
N GLY A 50 -10.53 -4.98 -5.27
CA GLY A 50 -9.54 -5.85 -5.90
C GLY A 50 -8.18 -5.16 -6.08
N TRP A 51 -8.19 -3.87 -6.42
CA TRP A 51 -7.01 -3.04 -6.48
C TRP A 51 -6.33 -2.95 -5.11
N ILE A 52 -7.07 -2.57 -4.07
CA ILE A 52 -6.53 -2.48 -2.70
C ILE A 52 -5.96 -3.84 -2.26
N ALA A 53 -6.69 -4.93 -2.48
CA ALA A 53 -6.25 -6.28 -2.14
C ALA A 53 -4.94 -6.68 -2.86
N ALA A 54 -4.80 -6.35 -4.15
CA ALA A 54 -3.58 -6.64 -4.91
C ALA A 54 -2.35 -5.92 -4.33
N PHE A 55 -2.48 -4.63 -4.03
CA PHE A 55 -1.36 -3.84 -3.47
C PHE A 55 -1.11 -4.14 -1.99
N ALA A 56 -2.13 -4.54 -1.23
CA ALA A 56 -1.94 -5.13 0.10
C ALA A 56 -1.16 -6.44 0.01
N GLY A 57 -1.42 -7.27 -1.01
CA GLY A 57 -0.62 -8.45 -1.33
C GLY A 57 0.84 -8.11 -1.58
N CYS A 58 1.14 -7.07 -2.37
CA CYS A 58 2.51 -6.59 -2.58
C CYS A 58 3.19 -6.20 -1.27
N ALA A 59 2.52 -5.42 -0.41
CA ALA A 59 3.05 -5.02 0.90
C ALA A 59 3.24 -6.22 1.84
N LEU A 60 2.35 -7.22 1.76
CA LEU A 60 2.48 -8.46 2.54
C LEU A 60 3.69 -9.27 2.09
N VAL A 61 3.91 -9.43 0.77
CA VAL A 61 5.11 -10.09 0.23
C VAL A 61 6.38 -9.32 0.65
N ALA A 62 6.34 -7.98 0.65
CA ALA A 62 7.43 -7.15 1.12
C ALA A 62 7.78 -7.45 2.59
N ALA A 63 6.78 -7.61 3.46
CA ALA A 63 6.98 -7.88 4.89
C ALA A 63 7.76 -9.18 5.16
N PHE A 64 7.65 -10.18 4.27
CA PHE A 64 8.39 -11.44 4.36
C PHE A 64 9.66 -11.49 3.51
N THR A 65 9.95 -10.44 2.73
CA THR A 65 11.11 -10.40 1.85
C THR A 65 12.39 -10.02 2.63
N ARG A 66 13.41 -10.89 2.54
CA ARG A 66 14.71 -10.66 3.20
C ARG A 66 15.61 -9.67 2.47
N HIS A 67 15.48 -9.57 1.14
CA HIS A 67 16.32 -8.68 0.34
C HIS A 67 15.85 -7.24 0.46
N ALA A 68 16.61 -6.39 1.15
CA ALA A 68 16.24 -5.02 1.51
C ALA A 68 15.77 -4.19 0.30
N LEU A 69 16.51 -4.22 -0.82
CA LEU A 69 16.10 -3.49 -2.04
C LEU A 69 14.74 -3.93 -2.58
N ARG A 70 14.50 -5.25 -2.71
CA ARG A 70 13.22 -5.77 -3.21
C ARG A 70 12.07 -5.42 -2.27
N ARG A 71 12.32 -5.49 -0.96
CA ARG A 71 11.35 -5.08 0.06
C ARG A 71 10.99 -3.60 -0.05
N SER A 72 12.00 -2.73 -0.22
CA SER A 72 11.80 -1.30 -0.44
C SER A 72 10.93 -1.03 -1.66
N VAL A 73 11.25 -1.66 -2.80
CA VAL A 73 10.48 -1.51 -4.04
C VAL A 73 9.03 -1.95 -3.86
N LEU A 74 8.79 -3.11 -3.24
CA LEU A 74 7.43 -3.62 -3.04
C LEU A 74 6.60 -2.72 -2.11
N PHE A 75 7.19 -2.17 -1.05
CA PHE A 75 6.52 -1.18 -0.20
C PHE A 75 6.30 0.15 -0.92
N ALA A 76 7.23 0.60 -1.76
CA ALA A 76 7.06 1.81 -2.58
C ALA A 76 5.92 1.64 -3.59
N VAL A 77 5.80 0.47 -4.23
CA VAL A 77 4.69 0.12 -5.12
C VAL A 77 3.36 0.21 -4.38
N ALA A 78 3.26 -0.40 -3.19
CA ALA A 78 2.06 -0.34 -2.38
C ALA A 78 1.73 1.10 -1.93
N ALA A 79 2.73 1.85 -1.47
CA ALA A 79 2.58 3.24 -1.05
C ALA A 79 2.06 4.11 -2.20
N SER A 80 2.64 4.02 -3.40
CA SER A 80 2.20 4.78 -4.55
C SER A 80 0.76 4.44 -4.94
N ALA A 81 0.38 3.16 -4.96
CA ALA A 81 -0.97 2.74 -5.30
C ALA A 81 -2.02 3.19 -4.26
N PHE A 82 -1.71 3.06 -2.97
CA PHE A 82 -2.56 3.55 -1.89
C PHE A 82 -2.65 5.07 -1.87
N GLY A 83 -1.56 5.78 -2.19
CA GLY A 83 -1.54 7.23 -2.25
C GLY A 83 -2.45 7.79 -3.34
N VAL A 84 -2.45 7.16 -4.52
CA VAL A 84 -3.39 7.51 -5.61
C VAL A 84 -4.83 7.34 -5.14
N LEU A 85 -5.18 6.20 -4.53
CA LEU A 85 -6.52 5.98 -3.99
C LEU A 85 -6.86 6.93 -2.84
N GLY A 86 -5.90 7.24 -1.99
CA GLY A 86 -6.05 8.21 -0.90
C GLY A 86 -6.46 9.57 -1.43
N VAL A 87 -5.79 10.05 -2.48
CA VAL A 87 -6.08 11.33 -3.14
C VAL A 87 -7.42 11.30 -3.88
N VAL A 88 -7.71 10.25 -4.65
CA VAL A 88 -8.97 10.13 -5.40
C VAL A 88 -10.17 9.98 -4.46
N GLY A 89 -10.00 9.26 -3.36
CA GLY A 89 -11.04 8.97 -2.38
C GLY A 89 -11.12 9.93 -1.20
N LEU A 90 -10.45 11.10 -1.25
CA LEU A 90 -10.17 11.97 -0.10
C LEU A 90 -11.39 12.29 0.79
N PHE A 91 -12.59 12.30 0.21
CA PHE A 91 -13.86 12.62 0.90
C PHE A 91 -14.60 11.41 1.52
N SER A 92 -14.05 10.20 1.43
CA SER A 92 -14.64 8.99 2.02
C SER A 92 -13.54 8.07 2.56
N ILE A 93 -13.16 7.03 1.83
CA ILE A 93 -12.12 6.06 2.20
C ILE A 93 -10.70 6.65 2.19
N GLY A 94 -10.51 7.84 1.62
CA GLY A 94 -9.19 8.41 1.32
C GLY A 94 -8.38 8.76 2.55
N VAL A 95 -8.99 9.31 3.61
CA VAL A 95 -8.24 9.68 4.84
C VAL A 95 -7.62 8.45 5.52
N PRO A 96 -8.38 7.35 5.79
CA PRO A 96 -7.76 6.11 6.27
C PRO A 96 -6.69 5.56 5.32
N MET A 97 -6.89 5.62 4.00
CA MET A 97 -5.90 5.15 3.03
C MET A 97 -4.63 6.00 2.99
N MET A 98 -4.70 7.30 3.31
CA MET A 98 -3.52 8.15 3.45
C MET A 98 -2.65 7.72 4.63
N VAL A 99 -3.23 7.24 5.73
CA VAL A 99 -2.48 6.68 6.85
C VAL A 99 -1.72 5.42 6.41
N VAL A 100 -2.40 4.52 5.70
CA VAL A 100 -1.80 3.28 5.17
C VAL A 100 -0.67 3.60 4.17
N THR A 101 -0.88 4.61 3.33
CA THR A 101 0.12 5.12 2.39
C THR A 101 1.39 5.57 3.10
N LEU A 102 1.26 6.38 4.17
CA LEU A 102 2.38 6.87 4.94
C LEU A 102 3.16 5.73 5.60
N ILE A 103 2.46 4.75 6.18
CA ILE A 103 3.08 3.57 6.79
C ILE A 103 3.90 2.81 5.73
N ALA A 104 3.32 2.54 4.55
CA ALA A 104 4.02 1.87 3.47
C ALA A 104 5.23 2.67 2.97
N ALA A 105 5.11 4.00 2.86
CA ALA A 105 6.20 4.88 2.44
C ALA A 105 7.37 4.87 3.44
N ILE A 106 7.08 4.93 4.74
CA ILE A 106 8.09 4.82 5.80
C ILE A 106 8.80 3.47 5.71
N GLN A 107 8.06 2.37 5.53
CA GLN A 107 8.64 1.03 5.38
C GLN A 107 9.51 0.90 4.13
N ALA A 108 9.14 1.57 3.03
CA ALA A 108 9.95 1.64 1.82
C ALA A 108 11.27 2.37 2.05
N LEU A 109 11.24 3.51 2.75
CA LEU A 109 12.42 4.31 3.07
C LEU A 109 13.38 3.59 4.00
N LEU A 110 12.87 2.99 5.08
CA LEU A 110 13.69 2.20 6.02
C LEU A 110 14.38 1.03 5.30
N ALA A 111 13.66 0.32 4.42
CA ALA A 111 14.25 -0.76 3.64
C ALA A 111 15.27 -0.30 2.59
N ALA A 112 15.16 0.94 2.09
CA ALA A 112 16.14 1.52 1.19
C ALA A 112 17.43 1.92 1.91
N GLU A 113 17.30 2.49 3.10
CA GLU A 113 18.43 2.83 3.96
C GLU A 113 19.23 1.57 4.34
N GLU A 114 18.55 0.49 4.71
CA GLU A 114 19.17 -0.83 4.92
C GLU A 114 19.90 -1.37 3.68
N ALA A 115 19.42 -1.02 2.48
CA ALA A 115 20.02 -1.41 1.21
C ALA A 115 21.19 -0.50 0.77
N GLY A 116 21.49 0.57 1.51
CA GLY A 116 22.48 1.58 1.13
C GLY A 116 22.04 2.43 -0.07
N VAL A 117 20.75 2.49 -0.38
CA VAL A 117 20.20 3.26 -1.49
C VAL A 117 19.73 4.62 -0.96
N GLY A 118 20.25 5.70 -1.55
CA GLY A 118 19.88 7.06 -1.16
C GLY A 118 18.39 7.36 -1.36
N PRO A 119 17.79 8.24 -0.52
CA PRO A 119 16.35 8.51 -0.52
C PRO A 119 15.85 9.09 -1.85
N LEU A 120 16.69 9.81 -2.59
CA LEU A 120 16.33 10.40 -3.88
C LEU A 120 15.99 9.34 -4.94
N ALA A 121 16.68 8.19 -4.93
CA ALA A 121 16.37 7.09 -5.85
C ALA A 121 14.99 6.50 -5.53
N VAL A 122 14.67 6.33 -4.24
CA VAL A 122 13.37 5.83 -3.78
C VAL A 122 12.26 6.78 -4.18
N VAL A 123 12.46 8.09 -3.99
CA VAL A 123 11.50 9.12 -4.42
C VAL A 123 11.30 9.09 -5.93
N GLY A 124 12.37 8.99 -6.71
CA GLY A 124 12.29 8.89 -8.17
C GLY A 124 11.46 7.69 -8.63
N TRP A 125 11.72 6.51 -8.06
CA TRP A 125 10.92 5.31 -8.33
C TRP A 125 9.47 5.46 -7.87
N ALA A 126 9.23 6.01 -6.69
CA ALA A 126 7.89 6.21 -6.14
C ALA A 126 7.04 7.14 -7.02
N LEU A 127 7.63 8.21 -7.56
CA LEU A 127 6.96 9.13 -8.49
C LEU A 127 6.57 8.43 -9.80
N LEU A 128 7.49 7.66 -10.39
CA LEU A 128 7.20 6.88 -11.60
C LEU A 128 6.07 5.87 -11.35
N LEU A 129 6.13 5.17 -10.22
CA LEU A 129 5.11 4.21 -9.80
C LEU A 129 3.77 4.89 -9.50
N LEU A 130 3.78 6.11 -8.98
CA LEU A 130 2.57 6.88 -8.72
C LEU A 130 1.89 7.27 -10.03
N LEU A 131 2.65 7.73 -11.03
CA LEU A 131 2.11 8.02 -12.36
C LEU A 131 1.56 6.76 -13.03
N ALA A 132 2.28 5.64 -12.94
CA ALA A 132 1.82 4.36 -13.49
C ALA A 132 0.54 3.87 -12.79
N ALA A 133 0.49 3.94 -11.45
CA ALA A 133 -0.68 3.58 -10.67
C ALA A 133 -1.88 4.47 -10.99
N ALA A 134 -1.68 5.79 -11.11
CA ALA A 134 -2.72 6.72 -11.52
C ALA A 134 -3.26 6.38 -12.91
N GLY A 135 -2.38 6.16 -13.90
CA GLY A 135 -2.79 5.80 -15.26
C GLY A 135 -3.57 4.48 -15.31
N ALA A 136 -3.10 3.44 -14.63
CA ALA A 136 -3.78 2.14 -14.58
C ALA A 136 -5.11 2.21 -13.82
N LEU A 137 -5.19 3.01 -12.76
CA LEU A 137 -6.44 3.26 -12.05
C LEU A 137 -7.45 3.99 -12.94
N THR A 138 -7.03 5.06 -13.63
CA THR A 138 -7.86 5.79 -14.59
C THR A 138 -8.37 4.87 -15.70
N LEU A 139 -7.50 4.04 -16.28
CA LEU A 139 -7.90 3.05 -17.29
C LEU A 139 -8.96 2.09 -16.73
N GLY A 140 -8.74 1.56 -15.53
CA GLY A 140 -9.70 0.66 -14.87
C GLY A 140 -11.07 1.31 -14.64
N PHE A 141 -11.10 2.58 -14.21
CA PHE A 141 -12.35 3.33 -14.06
C PHE A 141 -13.07 3.59 -15.39
N LEU A 142 -12.34 3.72 -16.50
CA LEU A 142 -12.94 3.86 -17.83
C LEU A 142 -13.53 2.54 -18.33
N LEU A 143 -12.92 1.41 -17.96
CA LEU A 143 -13.34 0.07 -18.39
C LEU A 143 -14.42 -0.54 -17.50
N THR A 144 -14.61 -0.02 -16.29
CA THR A 144 -15.56 -0.59 -15.32
C THR A 144 -16.87 0.21 -15.29
N PRO A 145 -18.03 -0.40 -15.62
CA PRO A 145 -19.32 0.28 -15.64
C PRO A 145 -19.72 0.77 -14.23
N GLN A 146 -20.57 1.80 -14.20
CA GLN A 146 -21.22 2.30 -12.98
C GLN A 146 -22.41 1.44 -12.58
#